data_AF-A0A1Y3VMD0-F1
#
_entry.id   AF-A0A1Y3VMD0-F1
#
_cell.length_a   1.000
_cell.length_b   1.000
_cell.length_c   1.000
_cell.angle_alpha   90.00
_cell.angle_beta   90.00
_cell.angle_gamma   90.00
#
_symmetry.space_group_name_H-M   'P 1'
#
loop_
_entity.id
_entity.type
_entity.pdbx_description
1 polymer ?
#
loop_
_entity_poly.entity_id
_entity_poly.type
_entity_poly.pdbx_seq_one_letter_code
_entity_poly.pdbx_strand_id
1 'polypeptide(L)'
;MDRLCARLERAAQNTEWNIWTGRVLSEIRRADPARTETWPVLASLSGEVPAMRWLVQQIRCCNPVPPERPQEESLFYMLAAFCPDNRVLGYVIDTWRYYLRTRNSRGLLSCARIYSLVSRHDKYPHLNVFYNLMTGDVLREYRLHTAPADQRSALPFLTERDFHLFGKYLPDFRPFGFRERVQAARNRMPEMTTGGALARACCMSESVFRRRFRQEFGIPVSEWLRRQRRERVERMLRDPEIPLREVAERNGFNMPSTFADYCRRNFGAPPRQMREKLGEP
;
A
#
# COMPACT_ATOMS: atom_id res chain seq x y z
N MET A 1 12.63 19.77 14.19
CA MET A 1 12.11 19.76 15.58
C MET A 1 12.33 21.05 16.37
N ASP A 2 13.54 21.62 16.47
CA ASP A 2 13.82 22.74 17.40
C ASP A 2 12.90 23.96 17.28
N ARG A 3 12.54 24.33 16.05
CA ARG A 3 11.60 25.44 15.81
C ARG A 3 10.21 25.18 16.38
N LEU A 4 9.72 23.93 16.31
CA LEU A 4 8.41 23.56 16.87
C LEU A 4 8.49 23.54 18.40
N CYS A 5 9.51 22.90 18.97
CA CYS A 5 9.74 22.88 20.42
C CYS A 5 9.82 24.31 21.00
N ALA A 6 10.63 25.19 20.40
CA ALA A 6 10.77 26.58 20.86
C ALA A 6 9.46 27.40 20.74
N ARG A 7 8.55 27.05 19.82
CA ARG A 7 7.23 27.69 19.73
C ARG A 7 6.27 27.15 20.78
N LEU A 8 6.31 25.84 21.05
CA LEU A 8 5.51 25.22 22.10
C LEU A 8 5.94 25.69 23.49
N GLU A 9 7.25 25.82 23.76
CA GLU A 9 7.79 26.40 24.99
C GLU A 9 7.25 27.82 25.19
N ARG A 10 7.35 28.68 24.17
CA ARG A 10 6.82 30.04 24.22
C ARG A 10 5.31 30.09 24.43
N ALA A 11 4.55 29.21 23.79
CA ALA A 11 3.10 29.14 23.98
C ALA A 11 2.74 28.68 25.41
N ALA A 12 3.58 27.86 26.05
CA ALA A 12 3.32 27.31 27.37
C ALA A 12 3.67 28.26 28.52
N GLN A 13 4.58 29.23 28.32
CA GLN A 13 5.16 30.08 29.37
C GLN A 13 4.15 30.71 30.34
N ASN A 14 2.98 31.13 29.84
CA ASN A 14 1.93 31.79 30.63
C ASN A 14 0.69 30.90 30.84
N THR A 15 0.87 29.58 30.79
CA THR A 15 -0.21 28.61 30.96
C THR A 15 0.12 27.67 32.12
N GLU A 16 -0.91 27.01 32.66
CA GLU A 16 -0.75 25.94 33.65
C GLU A 16 0.08 24.74 33.11
N TRP A 17 0.25 24.64 31.78
CA TRP A 17 0.97 23.57 31.11
C TRP A 17 2.49 23.83 30.98
N ASN A 18 3.04 24.93 31.49
CA ASN A 18 4.46 25.27 31.32
C ASN A 18 5.40 24.15 31.79
N ILE A 19 5.22 23.69 33.04
CA ILE A 19 6.04 22.63 33.65
C ILE A 19 5.88 21.31 32.89
N TRP A 20 4.64 20.94 32.58
CA TRP A 20 4.34 19.71 31.84
C TRP A 20 4.95 19.73 30.44
N THR A 21 4.85 20.86 29.73
CA THR A 21 5.42 21.03 28.38
C THR A 21 6.93 20.93 28.41
N GLY A 22 7.59 21.56 29.39
CA GLY A 22 9.04 21.42 29.57
C GLY A 22 9.48 19.97 29.75
N ARG A 23 8.72 19.18 30.51
CA ARG A 23 8.97 17.73 30.65
C ARG A 23 8.77 16.99 29.33
N VAL A 24 7.65 17.21 28.64
CA VAL A 24 7.37 16.57 27.34
C VAL A 24 8.48 16.84 26.34
N LEU A 25 8.94 18.09 26.22
CA LEU A 25 9.96 18.45 25.24
C LEU A 25 11.33 17.90 25.60
N SER A 26 11.68 17.84 26.89
CA SER A 26 12.89 17.15 27.36
C SER A 26 12.88 15.67 26.98
N GLU A 27 11.75 14.99 27.21
CA GLU A 27 11.61 13.56 26.89
C GLU A 27 11.57 13.30 25.38
N ILE A 28 10.92 14.17 24.60
CA ILE A 28 10.94 14.08 23.13
C ILE A 28 12.37 14.20 22.59
N ARG A 29 13.21 15.08 23.14
CA ARG A 29 14.62 15.21 22.69
C ARG A 29 15.46 13.97 23.01
N ARG A 30 15.06 13.16 23.99
CA ARG A 30 15.76 11.92 24.42
C ARG A 30 15.18 10.67 23.78
N ALA A 31 13.93 10.72 23.35
CA ALA A 31 13.23 9.57 22.79
C ALA A 31 13.70 9.25 21.37
N ASP A 32 13.73 7.97 21.06
CA ASP A 32 14.00 7.48 19.71
C ASP A 32 12.74 6.73 19.19
N PRO A 33 12.14 7.19 18.07
CA PRO A 33 10.98 6.52 17.44
C PRO A 33 11.22 5.07 17.00
N ALA A 34 12.47 4.59 16.98
CA ALA A 34 12.82 3.21 16.66
C ALA A 34 13.04 2.33 17.90
N ARG A 35 13.18 2.93 19.09
CA ARG A 35 13.53 2.25 20.34
C ARG A 35 12.40 2.34 21.37
N THR A 36 11.59 1.29 21.44
CA THR A 36 10.38 1.23 22.27
C THR A 36 10.63 1.42 23.76
N GLU A 37 11.84 1.10 24.22
CA GLU A 37 12.31 1.27 25.60
C GLU A 37 12.35 2.73 26.05
N THR A 38 12.41 3.69 25.12
CA THR A 38 12.46 5.13 25.43
C THR A 38 11.08 5.76 25.65
N TRP A 39 10.00 5.00 25.44
CA TRP A 39 8.64 5.54 25.40
C TRP A 39 7.82 5.51 26.70
N PRO A 40 8.10 4.70 27.74
CA PRO A 40 7.25 4.63 28.92
C PRO A 40 6.96 6.00 29.56
N VAL A 41 7.96 6.89 29.59
CA VAL A 41 7.80 8.24 30.14
C VAL A 41 6.85 9.08 29.27
N LEU A 42 7.02 9.04 27.94
CA LEU A 42 6.10 9.72 27.01
C LEU A 42 4.68 9.17 27.12
N ALA A 43 4.51 7.85 27.18
CA ALA A 43 3.21 7.23 27.36
C ALA A 43 2.56 7.66 28.68
N SER A 44 3.32 7.75 29.77
CA SER A 44 2.82 8.26 31.05
C SER A 44 2.38 9.73 30.97
N LEU A 45 3.13 10.59 30.27
CA LEU A 45 2.79 12.01 30.11
C LEU A 45 1.52 12.22 29.28
N SER A 46 1.18 11.28 28.40
CA SER A 46 -0.04 11.32 27.58
C SER A 46 -1.35 11.17 28.38
N GLY A 47 -1.27 10.77 29.65
CA GLY A 47 -2.41 10.64 30.56
C GLY A 47 -3.02 11.99 30.99
N GLU A 48 -2.26 13.08 30.89
CA GLU A 48 -2.75 14.44 31.20
C GLU A 48 -3.60 14.99 30.05
N VAL A 49 -4.86 14.52 29.96
CA VAL A 49 -5.76 14.81 28.83
C VAL A 49 -5.95 16.30 28.54
N PRO A 50 -6.17 17.19 29.54
CA PRO A 50 -6.31 18.62 29.27
C PRO A 50 -5.04 19.23 28.64
N ALA A 51 -3.86 18.85 29.14
CA ALA A 51 -2.57 19.27 28.60
C ALA A 51 -2.37 18.75 27.17
N MET A 52 -2.74 17.49 26.91
CA MET A 52 -2.68 16.88 25.57
C MET A 52 -3.60 17.57 24.57
N ARG A 53 -4.83 17.94 24.95
CA ARG A 53 -5.76 18.71 24.11
C ARG A 53 -5.19 20.07 23.75
N TRP A 54 -4.64 20.77 24.75
CA TRP A 54 -3.96 22.04 24.52
C TRP A 54 -2.76 21.87 23.58
N LEU A 55 -1.92 20.85 23.81
CA LEU A 55 -0.72 20.58 23.01
C LEU A 55 -1.07 20.35 21.54
N VAL A 56 -2.03 19.46 21.23
CA VAL A 56 -2.39 19.19 19.82
C VAL A 56 -2.99 20.41 19.14
N GLN A 57 -3.70 21.28 19.88
CA GLN A 57 -4.18 22.55 19.35
C GLN A 57 -3.00 23.48 19.02
N GLN A 58 -2.02 23.61 19.91
CA GLN A 58 -0.84 24.43 19.65
C GLN A 58 0.01 23.87 18.50
N ILE A 59 0.13 22.55 18.37
CA ILE A 59 0.81 21.92 17.24
C ILE A 59 0.09 22.27 15.93
N ARG A 60 -1.24 22.23 15.88
CA ARG A 60 -2.00 22.64 14.68
C ARG A 60 -1.78 24.11 14.32
N CYS A 61 -1.69 25.01 15.32
CA CYS A 61 -1.37 26.41 15.09
C CYS A 61 0.09 26.61 14.64
N CYS A 62 1.00 25.79 15.16
CA CYS A 62 2.42 25.89 14.84
C CYS A 62 2.78 25.26 13.50
N ASN A 63 2.11 24.17 13.18
CA ASN A 63 2.35 23.36 12.01
C ASN A 63 1.01 23.00 11.37
N PRO A 64 0.36 23.95 10.67
CA PRO A 64 -0.95 23.72 10.06
C PRO A 64 -0.92 22.65 8.97
N VAL A 65 0.27 22.38 8.43
CA VAL A 65 0.55 21.34 7.45
C VAL A 65 1.56 20.36 8.05
N PRO A 66 1.18 19.08 8.24
CA PRO A 66 2.14 18.05 8.65
C PRO A 66 3.33 17.98 7.68
N PRO A 67 4.56 17.74 8.18
CA PRO A 67 5.75 17.73 7.34
C PRO A 67 5.72 16.57 6.36
N GLU A 68 6.31 16.73 5.17
CA GLU A 68 6.34 15.66 4.17
C GLU A 68 7.05 14.38 4.67
N ARG A 69 8.09 14.55 5.47
CA ARG A 69 8.82 13.48 6.15
C ARG A 69 8.72 13.71 7.66
N PRO A 70 7.77 13.08 8.34
CA PRO A 70 7.68 13.19 9.79
C PRO A 70 8.84 12.41 10.41
N GLN A 71 9.98 13.07 10.62
CA GLN A 71 11.15 12.49 11.29
C GLN A 71 10.92 12.61 12.80
N GLU A 72 11.43 13.68 13.40
CA GLU A 72 11.33 13.96 14.82
C GLU A 72 9.91 14.37 15.24
N GLU A 73 9.14 15.04 14.34
CA GLU A 73 7.74 15.39 14.63
C GLU A 73 6.83 14.15 14.82
N SER A 74 7.29 12.97 14.37
CA SER A 74 6.61 11.69 14.65
C SER A 74 6.47 11.41 16.15
N LEU A 75 7.34 11.97 17.00
CA LEU A 75 7.25 11.78 18.45
C LEU A 75 6.03 12.50 19.05
N PHE A 76 5.66 13.67 18.53
CA PHE A 76 4.43 14.35 18.92
C PHE A 76 3.18 13.59 18.45
N TYR A 77 3.24 13.02 17.24
CA TYR A 77 2.18 12.15 16.73
C TYR A 77 2.02 10.88 17.57
N MET A 78 3.13 10.25 17.95
CA MET A 78 3.16 9.09 18.84
C MET A 78 2.64 9.41 20.24
N LEU A 79 3.06 10.53 20.82
CA LEU A 79 2.53 11.03 22.10
C LEU A 79 1.01 11.22 22.05
N ALA A 80 0.50 11.81 20.97
CA ALA A 80 -0.94 11.95 20.74
C ALA A 80 -1.65 10.58 20.60
N ALA A 81 -1.02 9.60 19.95
CA ALA A 81 -1.58 8.26 19.81
C ALA A 81 -1.73 7.52 21.16
N PHE A 82 -0.83 7.76 22.12
CA PHE A 82 -0.95 7.18 23.47
C PHE A 82 -2.12 7.74 24.28
N CYS A 83 -2.60 8.95 23.97
CA CYS A 83 -3.64 9.63 24.74
C CYS A 83 -5.05 9.09 24.39
N PRO A 84 -5.79 8.52 25.35
CA PRO A 84 -7.13 7.96 25.11
C PRO A 84 -8.23 9.04 25.12
N ASP A 85 -8.09 10.06 24.27
CA ASP A 85 -9.05 11.16 24.14
C ASP A 85 -9.49 11.39 22.68
N ASN A 86 -10.80 11.57 22.47
CA ASN A 86 -11.37 11.72 21.11
C ASN A 86 -10.87 12.98 20.38
N ARG A 87 -10.62 14.10 21.08
CA ARG A 87 -10.13 15.32 20.43
C ARG A 87 -8.67 15.17 20.02
N VAL A 88 -7.88 14.51 20.86
CA VAL A 88 -6.48 14.18 20.56
C VAL A 88 -6.40 13.15 19.43
N LEU A 89 -7.24 12.12 19.43
CA LEU A 89 -7.37 11.17 18.33
C LEU A 89 -7.76 11.86 17.01
N GLY A 90 -8.56 12.92 17.08
CA GLY A 90 -8.86 13.76 15.91
C GLY A 90 -7.60 14.31 15.23
N TYR A 91 -6.57 14.69 15.98
CA TYR A 91 -5.27 15.11 15.41
C TYR A 91 -4.53 13.97 14.70
N VAL A 92 -4.56 12.77 15.28
CA VAL A 92 -3.96 11.56 14.70
C VAL A 92 -4.63 11.23 13.36
N ILE A 93 -5.97 11.26 13.33
CA ILE A 93 -6.79 11.00 12.14
C ILE A 93 -6.62 12.09 11.08
N ASP A 94 -6.64 13.36 11.46
CA ASP A 94 -6.52 14.47 10.52
C ASP A 94 -5.17 14.49 9.81
N THR A 95 -4.10 14.15 10.53
CA THR A 95 -2.77 14.01 9.95
C THR A 95 -2.72 12.89 8.92
N TRP A 96 -3.33 11.73 9.21
CA TRP A 96 -3.46 10.63 8.22
C TRP A 96 -4.25 11.09 6.99
N ARG A 97 -5.42 11.70 7.19
CA ARG A 97 -6.28 12.22 6.11
C ARG A 97 -5.56 13.25 5.27
N TYR A 98 -4.73 14.10 5.88
CA TYR A 98 -3.90 15.07 5.17
C TYR A 98 -2.90 14.36 4.24
N TYR A 99 -2.17 13.36 4.73
CA TYR A 99 -1.23 12.60 3.90
C TYR A 99 -1.92 11.80 2.80
N LEU A 100 -3.12 11.28 3.05
CA LEU A 100 -3.91 10.60 2.03
C LEU A 100 -4.32 11.57 0.92
N ARG A 101 -4.84 12.75 1.29
CA ARG A 101 -5.25 13.80 0.34
C ARG A 101 -4.10 14.34 -0.49
N THR A 102 -2.93 14.51 0.14
CA THR A 102 -1.71 15.00 -0.52
C THR A 102 -0.90 13.90 -1.20
N ARG A 103 -1.41 12.67 -1.24
CA ARG A 103 -0.75 11.50 -1.88
C ARG A 103 0.67 11.25 -1.33
N ASN A 104 0.88 11.51 -0.03
CA ASN A 104 2.17 11.33 0.63
C ASN A 104 2.29 9.93 1.27
N SER A 105 2.83 8.97 0.52
CA SER A 105 3.01 7.59 1.01
C SER A 105 3.94 7.49 2.22
N ARG A 106 4.98 8.33 2.31
CA ARG A 106 5.93 8.32 3.43
C ARG A 106 5.28 8.73 4.74
N GLY A 107 4.43 9.77 4.71
CA GLY A 107 3.66 10.21 5.85
C GLY A 107 2.70 9.13 6.35
N LEU A 108 1.94 8.51 5.45
CA LEU A 108 1.02 7.41 5.79
C LEU A 108 1.76 6.21 6.40
N LEU A 109 2.89 5.81 5.82
CA LEU A 109 3.71 4.72 6.35
C LEU A 109 4.25 5.04 7.75
N SER A 110 4.60 6.30 8.03
CA SER A 110 5.01 6.72 9.37
C SER A 110 3.87 6.58 10.38
N CYS A 111 2.67 7.06 10.04
CA CYS A 111 1.48 6.93 10.89
C CYS A 111 1.16 5.46 11.19
N ALA A 112 1.12 4.59 10.17
CA ALA A 112 0.85 3.17 10.34
C ALA A 112 1.94 2.47 11.17
N ARG A 113 3.21 2.82 10.96
CA ARG A 113 4.32 2.31 11.76
C ARG A 113 4.15 2.69 13.23
N ILE A 114 3.90 3.96 13.53
CA ILE A 114 3.68 4.44 14.91
C ILE A 114 2.51 3.71 15.55
N TYR A 115 1.37 3.63 14.88
CA TYR A 115 0.21 2.85 15.35
C TYR A 115 0.61 1.42 15.71
N SER A 116 1.31 0.72 14.81
CA SER A 116 1.70 -0.68 15.03
C SER A 116 2.62 -0.87 16.24
N LEU A 117 3.42 0.14 16.57
CA LEU A 117 4.33 0.11 17.69
C LEU A 117 3.62 0.46 19.01
N VAL A 118 2.71 1.43 18.98
CA VAL A 118 1.88 1.82 20.14
C VAL A 118 0.93 0.68 20.53
N SER A 119 0.37 -0.03 19.55
CA SER A 119 -0.68 -1.04 19.75
C SER A 119 -0.15 -2.46 20.00
N ARG A 120 1.16 -2.65 20.20
CA ARG A 120 1.78 -4.00 20.36
C ARG A 120 1.18 -4.88 21.46
N HIS A 121 0.51 -4.29 22.44
CA HIS A 121 -0.03 -4.99 23.61
C HIS A 121 -1.52 -4.72 23.84
N ASP A 122 -2.25 -4.26 22.81
CA ASP A 122 -3.68 -3.95 22.85
C ASP A 122 -4.12 -3.01 23.99
N LYS A 123 -3.20 -2.17 24.49
CA LYS A 123 -3.42 -1.26 25.63
C LYS A 123 -4.27 -0.03 25.29
N TYR A 124 -4.57 0.21 24.01
CA TYR A 124 -5.11 1.47 23.50
C TYR A 124 -6.32 1.25 22.57
N PRO A 125 -7.48 0.82 23.10
CA PRO A 125 -8.64 0.45 22.30
C PRO A 125 -9.25 1.62 21.51
N HIS A 126 -9.01 2.87 21.91
CA HIS A 126 -9.45 4.05 21.17
C HIS A 126 -8.82 4.13 19.76
N LEU A 127 -7.65 3.52 19.57
CA LEU A 127 -6.99 3.47 18.27
C LEU A 127 -7.64 2.49 17.28
N ASN A 128 -8.57 1.63 17.71
CA ASN A 128 -9.27 0.69 16.83
C ASN A 128 -10.04 1.40 15.71
N VAL A 129 -10.64 2.56 16.01
CA VAL A 129 -11.32 3.37 15.00
C VAL A 129 -10.33 3.85 13.94
N PHE A 130 -9.14 4.29 14.38
CA PHE A 130 -8.09 4.73 13.48
C PHE A 130 -7.52 3.57 12.66
N TYR A 131 -7.34 2.39 13.27
CA TYR A 131 -6.94 1.17 12.57
C TYR A 131 -7.88 0.79 11.43
N ASN A 132 -9.18 0.75 11.72
CA ASN A 132 -10.20 0.41 10.72
C ASN A 132 -10.21 1.42 9.57
N LEU A 133 -10.04 2.71 9.88
CA LEU A 133 -9.93 3.77 8.89
C LEU A 133 -8.69 3.58 8.00
N MET A 134 -7.51 3.39 8.59
CA MET A 134 -6.28 3.15 7.83
C MET A 134 -6.41 1.92 6.93
N THR A 135 -6.90 0.80 7.48
CA THR A 135 -7.09 -0.45 6.74
C THR A 135 -8.05 -0.26 5.56
N GLY A 136 -9.16 0.44 5.76
CA GLY A 136 -10.12 0.74 4.69
C GLY A 136 -9.52 1.60 3.58
N ASP A 137 -8.76 2.64 3.92
CA ASP A 137 -8.10 3.53 2.96
C ASP A 137 -7.02 2.80 2.15
N VAL A 138 -6.17 2.01 2.83
CA VAL A 138 -5.12 1.22 2.17
C VAL A 138 -5.74 0.13 1.28
N LEU A 139 -6.83 -0.53 1.70
CA LEU A 139 -7.57 -1.47 0.85
C LEU A 139 -8.17 -0.80 -0.38
N ARG A 140 -8.67 0.43 -0.25
CA ARG A 140 -9.19 1.20 -1.39
C ARG A 140 -8.09 1.51 -2.40
N GLU A 141 -6.96 2.04 -1.93
CA GLU A 141 -5.78 2.27 -2.79
C GLU A 141 -5.28 0.98 -3.42
N TYR A 142 -5.29 -0.12 -2.68
CA TYR A 142 -4.92 -1.43 -3.21
C TYR A 142 -5.84 -1.86 -4.35
N ARG A 143 -7.16 -1.75 -4.18
CA ARG A 143 -8.13 -2.07 -5.26
C ARG A 143 -7.87 -1.22 -6.50
N LEU A 144 -7.66 0.09 -6.34
CA LEU A 144 -7.30 0.99 -7.45
C LEU A 144 -5.98 0.57 -8.12
N HIS A 145 -5.01 0.14 -7.32
CA HIS A 145 -3.73 -0.36 -7.80
C HIS A 145 -3.87 -1.64 -8.63
N THR A 146 -4.75 -2.56 -8.21
CA THR A 146 -4.98 -3.85 -8.86
C THR A 146 -5.97 -3.80 -10.03
N ALA A 147 -6.81 -2.77 -10.11
CA ALA A 147 -7.82 -2.64 -11.15
C ALA A 147 -7.19 -2.53 -12.54
N PRO A 148 -7.80 -3.15 -13.58
CA PRO A 148 -7.46 -2.93 -14.99
C PRO A 148 -7.46 -1.43 -15.35
N ALA A 149 -6.59 -1.03 -16.27
CA ALA A 149 -6.39 0.40 -16.59
C ALA A 149 -7.66 1.10 -17.09
N ASP A 150 -8.50 0.37 -17.82
CA ASP A 150 -9.81 0.78 -18.37
C ASP A 150 -10.91 0.92 -17.31
N GLN A 151 -10.74 0.31 -16.12
CA GLN A 151 -11.76 0.28 -15.05
C GLN A 151 -11.42 1.19 -13.87
N ARG A 152 -10.34 1.97 -13.95
CA ARG A 152 -9.89 2.83 -12.83
C ARG A 152 -10.68 4.13 -12.78
N SER A 153 -11.32 4.38 -11.64
CA SER A 153 -11.93 5.68 -11.34
C SER A 153 -10.90 6.76 -10.98
N ALA A 154 -9.69 6.38 -10.57
CA ALA A 154 -8.61 7.29 -10.20
C ALA A 154 -7.24 6.59 -10.33
N LEU A 155 -6.16 7.39 -10.44
CA LEU A 155 -4.80 6.88 -10.42
C LEU A 155 -4.36 6.55 -8.98
N PRO A 156 -3.96 5.30 -8.68
CA PRO A 156 -3.38 4.95 -7.38
C PRO A 156 -2.05 5.69 -7.18
N PHE A 157 -1.71 6.05 -5.95
CA PHE A 157 -0.38 6.61 -5.64
C PHE A 157 0.47 5.68 -4.80
N LEU A 158 -0.16 4.76 -4.06
CA LEU A 158 0.56 3.73 -3.35
C LEU A 158 1.11 2.67 -4.32
N THR A 159 2.33 2.25 -4.04
CA THR A 159 3.07 1.24 -4.80
C THR A 159 2.99 -0.13 -4.15
N GLU A 160 3.34 -1.19 -4.88
CA GLU A 160 3.46 -2.55 -4.33
C GLU A 160 4.36 -2.60 -3.08
N ARG A 161 5.46 -1.82 -3.08
CA ARG A 161 6.35 -1.70 -1.92
C ARG A 161 5.64 -1.10 -0.71
N ASP A 162 4.81 -0.07 -0.92
CA ASP A 162 4.06 0.55 0.16
C ASP A 162 3.06 -0.44 0.77
N PHE A 163 2.31 -1.17 -0.07
CA PHE A 163 1.39 -2.21 0.40
C PHE A 163 2.11 -3.32 1.16
N HIS A 164 3.29 -3.75 0.71
CA HIS A 164 4.11 -4.70 1.45
C HIS A 164 4.49 -4.18 2.84
N LEU A 165 4.82 -2.89 2.97
CA LEU A 165 5.11 -2.26 4.26
C LEU A 165 3.85 -2.13 5.13
N PHE A 166 2.72 -1.72 4.57
CA PHE A 166 1.44 -1.69 5.29
C PHE A 166 1.06 -3.07 5.82
N GLY A 167 1.30 -4.15 5.07
CA GLY A 167 1.05 -5.52 5.53
C GLY A 167 1.89 -5.95 6.74
N LYS A 168 2.98 -5.23 7.06
CA LYS A 168 3.75 -5.43 8.29
C LYS A 168 3.16 -4.69 9.50
N TYR A 169 2.46 -3.59 9.25
CA TYR A 169 1.93 -2.70 10.29
C TYR A 169 0.45 -2.92 10.57
N LEU A 170 -0.29 -3.45 9.60
CA LEU A 170 -1.72 -3.69 9.65
C LEU A 170 -1.98 -5.19 9.42
N PRO A 171 -2.09 -6.01 10.49
CA PRO A 171 -2.17 -7.47 10.36
C PRO A 171 -3.35 -7.99 9.53
N ASP A 172 -4.48 -7.28 9.59
CA ASP A 172 -5.69 -7.61 8.81
C ASP A 172 -5.68 -6.99 7.42
N PHE A 173 -4.70 -6.12 7.12
CA PHE A 173 -4.40 -5.75 5.75
C PHE A 173 -3.71 -6.93 5.06
N ARG A 174 -4.54 -7.90 4.68
CA ARG A 174 -4.23 -8.94 3.73
C ARG A 174 -4.81 -8.50 2.40
N PRO A 175 -4.12 -7.62 1.63
CA PRO A 175 -4.48 -7.43 0.25
C PRO A 175 -4.47 -8.82 -0.35
N PHE A 176 -5.61 -9.23 -0.90
CA PHE A 176 -6.02 -10.57 -1.34
C PHE A 176 -4.88 -11.61 -1.56
N GLY A 177 -5.19 -12.90 -1.37
CA GLY A 177 -4.23 -14.01 -1.43
C GLY A 177 -3.16 -13.97 -2.54
N PHE A 178 -2.15 -14.84 -2.45
CA PHE A 178 -1.05 -14.85 -3.43
C PHE A 178 -1.56 -14.92 -4.89
N ARG A 179 -2.70 -15.59 -5.11
CA ARG A 179 -3.36 -15.68 -6.40
C ARG A 179 -3.80 -14.34 -6.97
N GLU A 180 -4.47 -13.54 -6.15
CA GLU A 180 -5.00 -12.24 -6.54
C GLU A 180 -3.88 -11.24 -6.80
N ARG A 181 -2.79 -11.28 -6.01
CA ARG A 181 -1.58 -10.49 -6.31
C ARG A 181 -0.98 -10.83 -7.67
N VAL A 182 -0.88 -12.13 -7.99
CA VAL A 182 -0.39 -12.59 -9.29
C VAL A 182 -1.30 -12.12 -10.43
N GLN A 183 -2.62 -12.22 -10.27
CA GLN A 183 -3.59 -11.77 -11.26
C GLN A 183 -3.53 -10.24 -11.46
N ALA A 184 -3.45 -9.48 -10.36
CA ALA A 184 -3.31 -8.03 -10.41
C ALA A 184 -1.98 -7.59 -11.06
N ALA A 185 -0.87 -8.28 -10.75
CA ALA A 185 0.39 -8.05 -11.43
C ALA A 185 0.25 -8.36 -12.93
N ARG A 186 -0.39 -9.47 -13.29
CA ARG A 186 -0.61 -9.86 -14.68
C ARG A 186 -1.40 -8.81 -15.49
N ASN A 187 -2.49 -8.29 -14.92
CA ASN A 187 -3.38 -7.32 -15.57
C ASN A 187 -2.70 -5.99 -15.89
N ARG A 188 -1.65 -5.63 -15.15
CA ARG A 188 -0.90 -4.38 -15.34
C ARG A 188 0.25 -4.50 -16.34
N MET A 189 0.67 -5.73 -16.62
CA MET A 189 1.85 -5.98 -17.43
C MET A 189 1.49 -6.23 -18.88
N PRO A 190 2.41 -5.92 -19.82
CA PRO A 190 2.19 -6.15 -21.24
C PRO A 190 1.76 -7.58 -21.55
N GLU A 191 1.13 -7.76 -22.70
CA GLU A 191 0.66 -9.06 -23.17
C GLU A 191 1.74 -10.15 -23.12
N MET A 192 3.00 -9.78 -23.30
CA MET A 192 4.16 -10.66 -23.16
C MET A 192 4.87 -10.46 -21.81
N THR A 193 4.45 -11.20 -20.79
CA THR A 193 5.04 -11.14 -19.45
C THR A 193 5.76 -12.44 -19.12
N THR A 194 6.95 -12.35 -18.53
CA THR A 194 7.72 -13.52 -18.06
C THR A 194 7.45 -13.83 -16.59
N GLY A 195 7.72 -15.07 -16.17
CA GLY A 195 7.61 -15.45 -14.75
C GLY A 195 8.52 -14.62 -13.83
N GLY A 196 9.72 -14.25 -14.30
CA GLY A 196 10.63 -13.38 -13.56
C GLY A 196 10.10 -11.94 -13.43
N ALA A 197 9.43 -11.43 -14.46
CA ALA A 197 8.77 -10.14 -14.41
C ALA A 197 7.60 -10.14 -13.39
N LEU A 198 6.78 -11.20 -13.35
CA LEU A 198 5.75 -11.39 -12.33
C LEU A 198 6.33 -11.50 -10.91
N ALA A 199 7.45 -12.21 -10.73
CA ALA A 199 8.12 -12.32 -9.44
C ALA A 199 8.55 -10.95 -8.90
N ARG A 200 9.19 -10.13 -9.75
CA ARG A 200 9.56 -8.76 -9.41
C ARG A 200 8.34 -7.89 -9.09
N ALA A 201 7.27 -8.00 -9.88
CA ALA A 201 6.02 -7.27 -9.65
C ALA A 201 5.34 -7.65 -8.33
N CYS A 202 5.58 -8.87 -7.83
CA CYS A 202 5.09 -9.33 -6.52
C CYS A 202 6.11 -9.11 -5.38
N CYS A 203 7.22 -8.38 -5.63
CA CYS A 203 8.32 -8.16 -4.68
C CYS A 203 8.94 -9.46 -4.12
N MET A 204 9.12 -10.48 -4.96
CA MET A 204 9.69 -11.77 -4.59
C MET A 204 10.90 -12.12 -5.46
N SER A 205 11.85 -12.88 -4.90
CA SER A 205 12.87 -13.53 -5.72
C SER A 205 12.22 -14.60 -6.62
N GLU A 206 12.81 -14.86 -7.79
CA GLU A 206 12.25 -15.82 -8.75
C GLU A 206 12.07 -17.22 -8.16
N SER A 207 13.03 -17.70 -7.36
CA SER A 207 12.99 -19.03 -6.74
C SER A 207 11.83 -19.15 -5.76
N VAL A 208 11.67 -18.18 -4.86
CA VAL A 208 10.60 -18.17 -3.87
C VAL A 208 9.25 -18.01 -4.55
N PHE A 209 9.17 -17.15 -5.57
CA PHE A 209 7.95 -16.95 -6.36
C PHE A 209 7.53 -18.24 -7.06
N ARG A 210 8.43 -18.90 -7.81
CA ARG A 210 8.10 -20.15 -8.53
C ARG A 210 7.62 -21.26 -7.60
N ARG A 211 8.26 -21.42 -6.44
CA ARG A 211 7.86 -22.39 -5.42
C ARG A 211 6.45 -22.09 -4.90
N ARG A 212 6.21 -20.86 -4.44
CA ARG A 212 4.91 -20.43 -3.92
C ARG A 212 3.82 -20.49 -5.00
N PHE A 213 4.16 -20.13 -6.24
CA PHE A 213 3.23 -20.20 -7.36
C PHE A 213 2.74 -21.61 -7.61
N ARG A 214 3.64 -22.60 -7.67
CA ARG A 214 3.22 -23.99 -7.84
C ARG A 214 2.35 -24.49 -6.68
N GLN A 215 2.64 -24.06 -5.44
CA GLN A 215 1.83 -24.42 -4.27
C GLN A 215 0.39 -23.86 -4.35
N GLU A 216 0.24 -22.62 -4.82
CA GLU A 216 -1.04 -21.89 -4.80
C GLU A 216 -1.88 -22.09 -6.09
N PHE A 217 -1.21 -22.27 -7.23
CA PHE A 217 -1.86 -22.44 -8.54
C PHE A 217 -1.89 -23.91 -9.00
N GLY A 218 -1.19 -24.82 -8.32
CA GLY A 218 -1.06 -26.23 -8.70
C GLY A 218 -0.18 -26.50 -9.92
N ILE A 219 0.16 -25.46 -10.70
CA ILE A 219 0.97 -25.56 -11.92
C ILE A 219 2.14 -24.57 -11.90
N PRO A 220 3.27 -24.86 -12.58
CA PRO A 220 4.36 -23.89 -12.70
C PRO A 220 3.93 -22.63 -13.47
N VAL A 221 4.50 -21.48 -13.10
CA VAL A 221 4.19 -20.17 -13.73
C VAL A 221 4.40 -20.16 -15.25
N SER A 222 5.39 -20.90 -15.75
CA SER A 222 5.64 -21.00 -17.19
C SER A 222 4.48 -21.66 -17.94
N GLU A 223 3.89 -22.70 -17.34
CA GLU A 223 2.72 -23.36 -17.90
C GLU A 223 1.47 -22.49 -17.78
N TRP A 224 1.28 -21.83 -16.63
CA TRP A 224 0.17 -20.89 -16.45
C TRP A 224 0.20 -19.75 -17.48
N LEU A 225 1.37 -19.13 -17.70
CA LEU A 225 1.55 -18.09 -18.73
C LEU A 225 1.27 -18.62 -20.15
N ARG A 226 1.63 -19.87 -20.44
CA ARG A 226 1.31 -20.52 -21.73
C ARG A 226 -0.20 -20.69 -21.91
N ARG A 227 -0.91 -21.15 -20.87
CA ARG A 227 -2.39 -21.29 -20.90
C ARG A 227 -3.06 -19.93 -21.10
N GLN A 228 -2.60 -18.90 -20.41
CA GLN A 228 -3.11 -17.53 -20.57
C GLN A 228 -2.87 -16.98 -21.99
N ARG A 229 -1.70 -17.22 -22.59
CA ARG A 229 -1.43 -16.86 -23.99
C ARG A 229 -2.37 -17.61 -24.94
N ARG A 230 -2.60 -18.90 -24.69
CA ARG A 230 -3.49 -19.75 -25.48
C ARG A 230 -4.93 -19.21 -25.48
N GLU A 231 -5.48 -18.97 -24.29
CA GLU A 231 -6.83 -18.41 -24.09
C GLU A 231 -6.99 -17.02 -24.73
N ARG A 232 -5.95 -16.18 -24.68
CA ARG A 232 -5.98 -14.88 -25.33
C ARG A 232 -5.99 -15.01 -26.85
N VAL A 233 -5.14 -15.86 -27.43
CA VAL A 233 -5.13 -16.11 -28.88
C VAL A 233 -6.50 -16.60 -29.34
N GLU A 234 -7.10 -17.57 -28.65
CA GLU A 234 -8.46 -18.04 -28.96
C GLU A 234 -9.50 -16.90 -28.91
N ARG A 235 -9.46 -16.09 -27.85
CA ARG A 235 -10.39 -14.96 -27.69
C ARG A 235 -10.26 -13.94 -28.82
N MET A 236 -9.03 -13.59 -29.21
CA MET A 236 -8.78 -12.66 -30.30
C MET A 236 -9.12 -13.26 -31.68
N LEU A 237 -9.04 -14.58 -31.83
CA LEU A 237 -9.42 -15.25 -33.07
C LEU A 237 -10.94 -15.31 -33.27
N ARG A 238 -11.72 -15.36 -32.17
CA ARG A 238 -13.19 -15.30 -32.17
C ARG A 238 -13.73 -13.95 -32.65
N ASP A 239 -12.98 -12.88 -32.45
CA ASP A 239 -13.34 -11.57 -32.95
C ASP A 239 -12.93 -11.44 -34.43
N PRO A 240 -13.88 -11.43 -35.38
CA PRO A 240 -13.57 -11.35 -36.80
C PRO A 240 -12.98 -9.98 -37.18
N GLU A 241 -13.25 -8.93 -36.40
CA GLU A 241 -12.77 -7.56 -36.66
C GLU A 241 -11.26 -7.43 -36.40
N ILE A 242 -10.67 -8.30 -35.59
CA ILE A 242 -9.22 -8.27 -35.31
C ILE A 242 -8.46 -8.96 -36.46
N PRO A 243 -7.58 -8.28 -37.22
CA PRO A 243 -6.80 -8.92 -38.27
C PRO A 243 -5.83 -9.99 -37.72
N LEU A 244 -5.64 -11.11 -38.43
CA LEU A 244 -4.73 -12.19 -37.99
C LEU A 244 -3.30 -11.71 -37.75
N ARG A 245 -2.84 -10.70 -38.51
CA ARG A 245 -1.55 -10.06 -38.32
C ARG A 245 -1.46 -9.38 -36.95
N GLU A 246 -2.51 -8.67 -36.55
CA GLU A 246 -2.56 -8.01 -35.25
C GLU A 246 -2.62 -9.04 -34.10
N VAL A 247 -3.34 -10.14 -34.29
CA VAL A 247 -3.32 -11.27 -33.33
C VAL A 247 -1.89 -11.79 -33.15
N ALA A 248 -1.14 -11.97 -34.25
CA ALA A 248 0.24 -12.42 -34.21
C ALA A 248 1.15 -11.42 -33.45
N GLU A 249 1.10 -10.14 -33.83
CA GLU A 249 1.94 -9.07 -33.29
C GLU A 249 1.70 -8.86 -31.78
N ARG A 250 0.45 -8.75 -31.33
CA ARG A 250 0.10 -8.58 -29.90
C ARG A 250 0.53 -9.78 -29.05
N ASN A 251 0.57 -10.97 -29.66
CA ASN A 251 1.06 -12.18 -29.02
C ASN A 251 2.56 -12.41 -29.20
N GLY A 252 3.32 -11.48 -29.79
CA GLY A 252 4.78 -11.53 -29.89
C GLY A 252 5.33 -12.42 -31.00
N PHE A 253 4.58 -12.60 -32.08
CA PHE A 253 5.06 -13.26 -33.29
C PHE A 253 5.37 -12.20 -34.35
N ASN A 254 6.63 -12.16 -34.78
CA ASN A 254 7.09 -11.18 -35.77
C ASN A 254 6.74 -11.59 -37.20
N MET A 255 6.44 -12.87 -37.44
CA MET A 255 6.13 -13.41 -38.77
C MET A 255 4.86 -14.25 -38.73
N PRO A 256 3.96 -14.12 -39.73
CA PRO A 256 2.75 -14.94 -39.83
C PRO A 256 3.02 -16.45 -39.84
N SER A 257 4.12 -16.89 -40.45
CA SER A 257 4.56 -18.30 -40.47
C SER A 257 4.80 -18.83 -39.06
N THR A 258 5.53 -18.08 -38.23
CA THR A 258 5.81 -18.47 -36.84
C THR A 258 4.55 -18.54 -35.97
N PHE A 259 3.58 -17.65 -36.21
CA PHE A 259 2.29 -17.70 -35.55
C PHE A 259 1.48 -18.92 -36.03
N ALA A 260 1.49 -19.21 -37.33
CA ALA A 260 0.80 -20.37 -37.88
C ALA A 260 1.38 -21.70 -37.37
N ASP A 261 2.71 -21.80 -37.24
CA ASP A 261 3.38 -22.96 -36.64
C ASP A 261 3.02 -23.12 -35.16
N TYR A 262 2.99 -22.00 -34.40
CA TYR A 262 2.53 -22.01 -33.01
C TYR A 262 1.07 -22.49 -32.91
N CYS A 263 0.19 -22.01 -33.79
CA CYS A 263 -1.22 -22.41 -33.80
C CYS A 263 -1.37 -23.91 -34.10
N ARG A 264 -0.66 -24.43 -35.12
CA ARG A 264 -0.64 -25.86 -35.43
C ARG A 264 -0.17 -26.71 -34.25
N ARG A 265 0.88 -26.29 -33.55
CA ARG A 265 1.44 -27.05 -32.41
C ARG A 265 0.57 -27.01 -31.15
N ASN A 266 -0.11 -25.90 -30.87
CA ASN A 266 -0.81 -25.70 -29.59
C ASN A 266 -2.32 -25.91 -29.69
N PHE A 267 -2.91 -25.81 -30.88
CA PHE A 267 -4.35 -25.91 -31.12
C PHE A 267 -4.71 -26.91 -32.22
N GLY A 268 -3.72 -27.49 -32.93
CA GLY A 268 -3.94 -28.51 -33.96
C GLY A 268 -4.35 -27.98 -35.33
N ALA A 269 -4.53 -26.66 -35.51
CA ALA A 269 -4.95 -26.05 -36.76
C ALA A 269 -4.30 -24.67 -36.98
N PRO A 270 -4.16 -24.20 -38.24
CA PRO A 270 -3.69 -22.84 -38.53
C PRO A 270 -4.72 -21.77 -38.12
N PRO A 271 -4.30 -20.52 -37.90
CA PRO A 271 -5.15 -19.44 -37.34
C PRO A 271 -6.43 -19.17 -38.13
N ARG A 272 -6.36 -19.24 -39.47
CA ARG A 272 -7.51 -19.02 -40.36
C ARG A 272 -8.61 -20.06 -40.16
N GLN A 273 -8.22 -21.34 -40.13
CA GLN A 273 -9.14 -22.44 -39.89
C GLN A 273 -9.69 -22.42 -38.46
N MET A 274 -8.89 -22.00 -37.48
CA MET A 274 -9.38 -21.78 -36.12
C MET A 274 -10.46 -20.70 -36.08
N ARG A 275 -10.29 -19.59 -36.80
CA ARG A 275 -11.28 -18.51 -36.88
C ARG A 275 -12.58 -18.97 -37.53
N GLU A 276 -12.50 -19.71 -38.63
CA GLU A 276 -13.67 -20.31 -39.29
C GLU A 276 -14.47 -21.18 -38.31
N LYS A 277 -13.81 -22.08 -37.58
CA LYS A 277 -14.44 -22.94 -36.56
C LYS A 277 -15.00 -22.20 -35.34
N LEU A 278 -14.45 -21.03 -35.03
CA LEU A 278 -14.82 -20.23 -33.85
C LEU A 278 -15.90 -19.19 -34.14
N GLY A 279 -16.14 -18.89 -35.42
CA GLY A 279 -17.17 -17.94 -35.89
C GLY A 279 -18.43 -18.62 -36.44
N GLU A 280 -18.50 -19.95 -36.43
CA GLU A 280 -19.74 -20.69 -36.67
C GLU A 280 -20.64 -20.56 -35.41
N PRO A 281 -21.91 -20.11 -35.57
CA PRO A 281 -22.84 -19.89 -34.46
C PRO A 281 -23.27 -21.18 -33.74
#